data_AF-A0A958CQT7-F1
#
_entry.id   AF-A0A958CQT7-F1
#
_cell.length_a   1.000
_cell.length_b   1.000
_cell.length_c   1.000
_cell.angle_alpha   90.00
_cell.angle_beta   90.00
_cell.angle_gamma   90.00
#
_symmetry.space_group_name_H-M   'P 1'
#
loop_
_entity.id
_entity.type
_entity.pdbx_description
1 polymer ?
#
loop_
_entity_poly.entity_id
_entity_poly.type
_entity_poly.pdbx_seq_one_letter_code
_entity_poly.pdbx_strand_id
1 'polypeptide(L)' 'MRAVKQTRAQFIFGSERASSQGYWLGFSEIVADLPWLLEFPDRIAAVTAADVRRVADRYLQRDTAIVGQYAPAGA' A
#
# COMPACT_ATOMS: atom_id res chain seq x y z
N MET A 1 -1.63 6.77 14.71
CA MET A 1 -1.23 7.55 13.51
C MET A 1 -2.42 7.80 12.60
N ARG A 2 -2.51 8.98 11.97
CA ARG A 2 -3.59 9.32 11.03
C ARG A 2 -3.59 8.43 9.78
N ALA A 3 -2.41 8.18 9.21
CA ALA A 3 -2.25 7.34 8.01
C ALA A 3 -2.79 5.91 8.21
N VAL A 4 -2.42 5.23 9.31
CA VAL A 4 -2.94 3.88 9.64
C VAL A 4 -4.47 3.85 9.71
N LYS A 5 -5.08 4.85 10.36
CA LYS A 5 -6.55 4.94 10.44
C LYS A 5 -7.19 5.12 9.05
N GLN A 6 -6.56 5.93 8.19
CA GLN A 6 -7.03 6.18 6.83
C GLN A 6 -6.89 4.94 5.94
N THR A 7 -5.74 4.25 5.97
CA THR A 7 -5.50 3.03 5.18
C THR A 7 -6.48 1.92 5.57
N ARG A 8 -6.75 1.75 6.88
CA ARG A 8 -7.75 0.79 7.34
C ARG A 8 -9.14 1.11 6.81
N ALA A 9 -9.55 2.37 6.84
CA ALA A 9 -10.84 2.80 6.29
C ALA A 9 -10.92 2.53 4.78
N GLN A 10 -9.86 2.86 4.02
CA GLN A 10 -9.79 2.60 2.58
C GLN A 10 -9.91 1.11 2.24
N PHE A 11 -9.26 0.23 3.01
CA PHE A 11 -9.36 -1.21 2.81
C PHE A 11 -10.78 -1.72 3.09
N ILE A 12 -11.41 -1.27 4.18
CA ILE A 12 -12.78 -1.69 4.54
C ILE A 12 -13.76 -1.25 3.47
N PHE A 13 -13.82 0.05 3.15
CA PHE A 13 -14.72 0.57 2.11
C PHE A 13 -14.42 -0.01 0.73
N GLY A 14 -13.14 -0.24 0.44
CA GLY A 14 -12.67 -0.84 -0.81
C GLY A 14 -12.93 -2.35 -0.92
N SER A 15 -13.43 -3.01 0.12
CA SER A 15 -13.69 -4.47 0.15
C SER A 15 -15.19 -4.83 0.23
N GLU A 16 -16.09 -3.85 0.23
CA GLU A 16 -17.53 -4.06 0.41
C GLU A 16 -18.22 -4.72 -0.79
N ARG A 17 -17.65 -4.63 -1.99
CA ARG A 17 -18.25 -5.19 -3.21
C ARG A 17 -17.69 -6.57 -3.53
N ALA A 18 -18.50 -7.44 -4.12
CA ALA A 18 -18.06 -8.77 -4.57
C ALA A 18 -16.90 -8.69 -5.57
N SER A 19 -16.86 -7.65 -6.43
CA SER A 19 -15.76 -7.42 -7.36
C SER A 19 -14.44 -7.07 -6.66
N SER A 20 -14.49 -6.27 -5.59
CA SER A 20 -13.29 -5.98 -4.79
C SER A 20 -12.79 -7.20 -4.04
N GLN A 21 -13.69 -8.03 -3.52
CA GLN A 21 -13.31 -9.29 -2.87
C GLN A 21 -12.67 -10.24 -3.88
N GLY A 22 -13.22 -10.36 -5.09
CA GLY A 22 -12.63 -11.14 -6.18
C GLY A 22 -11.24 -10.65 -6.59
N TYR A 23 -11.03 -9.32 -6.66
CA TYR A 23 -9.70 -8.75 -6.90
C TYR A 23 -8.71 -9.15 -5.82
N TRP A 24 -9.07 -9.01 -4.54
CA TRP A 24 -8.17 -9.33 -3.43
C TRP A 24 -7.84 -10.81 -3.33
N LEU A 25 -8.81 -11.71 -3.55
CA LEU A 25 -8.56 -13.15 -3.64
C LEU A 25 -7.61 -13.47 -4.80
N GLY A 26 -7.88 -12.94 -6.00
CA GLY A 26 -7.01 -13.18 -7.16
C GLY A 26 -5.60 -12.65 -6.96
N PHE A 27 -5.45 -11.46 -6.37
CA PHE A 27 -4.16 -10.89 -6.03
C PHE A 27 -3.43 -11.74 -5.00
N SER A 28 -4.08 -12.12 -3.89
CA SER A 28 -3.45 -12.88 -2.82
C SER A 28 -2.96 -14.24 -3.29
N GLU A 29 -3.71 -14.96 -4.13
CA GLU A 29 -3.26 -16.26 -4.68
C GLU A 29 -2.03 -16.15 -5.58
N ILE A 30 -1.81 -14.99 -6.22
CA ILE A 30 -0.67 -14.78 -7.13
C ILE A 30 0.57 -14.28 -6.37
N VAL A 31 0.39 -13.40 -5.39
CA VAL A 31 1.50 -12.64 -4.78
C VAL A 31 1.75 -12.97 -3.31
N ALA A 32 0.82 -13.66 -2.64
CA ALA A 32 0.84 -13.93 -1.22
C ALA A 32 0.08 -15.24 -0.90
N ASP A 33 -0.83 -15.21 0.06
CA ASP A 33 -1.75 -16.29 0.39
C ASP A 33 -3.05 -15.73 1.04
N LEU A 34 -4.06 -16.58 1.22
CA LEU A 34 -5.32 -16.18 1.85
C LEU A 34 -5.16 -15.70 3.32
N PRO A 35 -4.33 -16.33 4.19
CA PRO A 35 -4.04 -15.81 5.52
C PRO A 35 -3.53 -14.37 5.52
N TRP A 36 -2.63 -14.01 4.58
CA TRP A 36 -2.14 -12.64 4.43
C TRP A 36 -3.28 -11.65 4.20
N LEU A 37 -4.27 -12.00 3.38
CA LEU A 37 -5.42 -11.13 3.10
C LEU A 37 -6.28 -10.94 4.36
N LEU A 38 -6.53 -12.00 5.12
CA LEU A 38 -7.35 -11.96 6.33
C LEU A 38 -6.69 -11.14 7.45
N GLU A 39 -5.38 -11.25 7.59
CA GLU A 39 -4.60 -10.55 8.61
C GLU A 39 -4.21 -9.12 8.20
N PHE A 40 -4.39 -8.75 6.93
CA PHE A 40 -3.94 -7.47 6.39
C PHE A 40 -4.37 -6.25 7.23
N PRO A 41 -5.64 -6.14 7.71
CA PRO A 41 -6.06 -5.01 8.55
C PRO A 41 -5.29 -4.91 9.87
N ASP A 42 -4.99 -6.04 10.50
CA ASP A 42 -4.27 -6.09 11.77
C ASP A 42 -2.79 -5.76 11.58
N ARG A 43 -2.20 -6.22 10.47
CA ARG A 43 -0.83 -5.87 10.08
C ARG A 43 -0.67 -4.38 9.83
N ILE A 44 -1.64 -3.74 9.18
CA ILE A 44 -1.66 -2.27 9.01
C ILE A 44 -1.81 -1.56 10.36
N ALA A 45 -2.66 -2.08 11.26
CA ALA A 45 -2.86 -1.51 12.59
C ALA A 45 -1.61 -1.58 13.48
N ALA A 46 -0.76 -2.60 13.29
CA ALA A 46 0.48 -2.79 14.03
C ALA A 46 1.64 -1.87 13.60
N VAL A 47 1.53 -1.18 12.45
CA VAL A 47 2.60 -0.31 11.95
C VAL A 47 2.86 0.84 12.93
N THR A 48 4.13 1.03 13.28
CA THR A 48 4.58 2.11 14.17
C THR A 48 5.25 3.25 13.39
N ALA A 49 5.45 4.40 14.04
CA ALA A 49 6.22 5.49 13.44
C ALA A 49 7.70 5.12 13.22
N ALA A 50 8.25 4.24 14.06
CA ALA A 50 9.61 3.74 13.89
C ALA A 50 9.74 2.87 12.64
N ASP A 51 8.74 2.04 12.34
CA ASP A 51 8.69 1.26 11.10
C ASP A 51 8.66 2.16 9.87
N VAL A 52 7.83 3.20 9.90
CA VAL A 52 7.73 4.17 8.80
C VAL A 52 9.08 4.83 8.56
N ARG A 53 9.76 5.29 9.63
CA ARG A 53 11.09 5.90 9.51
C ARG A 53 12.13 4.91 8.97
N ARG A 54 12.18 3.68 9.51
CA ARG A 54 13.07 2.63 9.05
C ARG A 54 12.90 2.31 7.56
N VAL A 55 11.66 2.26 7.07
CA VAL A 55 11.36 1.99 5.65
C VAL A 55 11.71 3.19 4.78
N ALA A 56 11.42 4.43 5.23
CA ALA A 56 11.82 5.64 4.53
C ALA A 56 13.35 5.71 4.35
N ASP A 57 14.10 5.46 5.44
CA ASP A 57 15.57 5.45 5.43
C ASP A 57 16.14 4.32 4.55
N ARG A 58 15.36 3.30 4.21
CA ARG A 58 15.80 2.21 3.32
C ARG A 58 15.50 2.48 1.86
N TYR A 59 14.31 2.98 1.55
CA TYR A 59 13.81 3.02 0.16
C TYR A 59 13.78 4.42 -0.45
N LEU A 60 13.74 5.49 0.36
CA LEU A 60 13.72 6.87 -0.13
C LEU A 60 15.14 7.44 -0.25
N GLN A 61 16.01 6.71 -0.95
CA GLN A 61 17.39 7.12 -1.17
C GLN A 61 17.50 7.95 -2.46
N ARG A 62 18.19 9.09 -2.37
CA ARG A 62 18.33 10.02 -3.50
C ARG A 62 19.07 9.42 -4.70
N ASP A 63 20.01 8.53 -4.45
CA ASP A 63 20.80 7.83 -5.45
C ASP A 63 19.97 6.86 -6.31
N THR A 64 18.86 6.35 -5.78
CA THR A 64 17.89 5.50 -6.49
C THR A 64 16.70 6.25 -7.06
N ALA A 65 16.65 7.58 -6.92
CA ALA A 65 15.54 8.39 -7.39
C ALA A 65 15.59 8.58 -8.92
N ILE A 66 14.61 8.05 -9.63
CA ILE A 66 14.42 8.28 -11.07
C ILE A 66 13.51 9.49 -11.25
N VAL A 67 14.02 10.56 -11.87
CA VAL A 67 13.27 11.78 -12.15
C VAL A 67 13.05 11.90 -13.65
N GLY A 68 11.80 11.74 -14.09
CA GLY A 68 11.36 12.05 -15.45
C GLY A 68 10.64 13.38 -15.47
N GLN A 69 11.14 14.35 -16.24
CA GLN A 69 10.43 15.60 -16.49
C GLN A 69 9.89 15.59 -17.92
N TYR A 70 8.57 15.72 -18.06
CA TYR A 70 7.97 15.97 -19.35
C TYR A 70 8.10 17.46 -19.67
N ALA A 71 8.87 17.78 -20.70
CA ALA A 71 8.88 19.12 -21.28
C ALA A 71 7.77 19.18 -22.33
N PRO A 72 6.71 19.97 -22.14
CA PRO A 72 5.72 20.18 -23.19
C PRO A 72 6.39 20.86 -24.38
N ALA A 73 6.31 20.24 -25.56
CA ALA A 73 6.63 20.92 -26.80
C ALA A 73 5.49 21.92 -27.11
N GLY A 74 5.76 23.22 -26.96
CA GLY A 74 4.88 24.27 -27.50
C GLY A 74 5.14 24.46 -29.00
N ALA A 75 4.16 24.81 -29.83
CA ALA A 75 2.78 25.25 -29.56
C ALA A 75 1.83 24.79 -30.69
#